data_AF-A0A2Z4PV23-F1
#
_entry.id   AF-A0A2Z4PV23-F1
#
_cell.length_a   1.000
_cell.length_b   1.000
_cell.length_c   1.000
_cell.angle_alpha   90.00
_cell.angle_beta   90.00
_cell.angle_gamma   90.00
#
_symmetry.space_group_name_H-M   'P 1'
#
loop_
_entity.id
_entity.type
_entity.pdbx_description
1 polymer ?
#
loop_
_entity_poly.entity_id
_entity_poly.type
_entity_poly.pdbx_seq_one_letter_code
_entity_poly.pdbx_strand_id
1 'polypeptide(L)'
;MSIIFAFVKLFDNQDHAKAFANGNLFMNTIRSFKEYKDESGELRGDKYEGIVALYQPSQLSNIQLGDITIPASDLATPIVMHGNHLLDHNIFCIYSLNSRGHDSVSSETIFDFKRTLDLHDSCFGLGEYCVVIHNVTEFISRCTTPLCQDSCRLN
;
A
#
# COMPACT_ATOMS: atom_id res chain seq x y z
N MET A 1 3.55 0.21 -21.82
CA MET A 1 3.17 1.07 -20.66
C MET A 1 1.76 0.66 -20.28
N SER A 2 1.49 0.28 -19.04
CA SER A 2 0.16 -0.23 -18.66
C SER A 2 -0.87 0.91 -18.64
N ILE A 3 -2.00 0.71 -19.32
CA ILE A 3 -3.12 1.66 -19.31
C ILE A 3 -3.96 1.35 -18.07
N ILE A 4 -4.23 2.37 -17.25
CA ILE A 4 -5.15 2.25 -16.11
C ILE A 4 -6.55 2.63 -16.58
N PHE A 5 -7.49 1.70 -16.48
CA PHE A 5 -8.87 1.89 -16.92
C PHE A 5 -9.75 2.49 -15.82
N ALA A 6 -9.51 2.09 -14.57
CA ALA A 6 -10.22 2.59 -13.41
C ALA A 6 -9.43 2.36 -12.13
N PHE A 7 -9.76 3.13 -11.10
CA PHE A 7 -9.40 2.78 -9.73
C PHE A 7 -10.60 2.22 -8.97
N VAL A 8 -10.32 1.30 -8.05
CA VAL A 8 -11.33 0.67 -7.20
C VAL A 8 -10.90 0.78 -5.75
N LYS A 9 -11.80 1.23 -4.89
CA LYS A 9 -11.62 1.22 -3.44
C LYS A 9 -12.81 0.56 -2.76
N LEU A 10 -12.48 -0.36 -1.84
CA LEU A 10 -13.45 -1.11 -1.05
C LEU A 10 -13.56 -0.48 0.33
N PHE A 11 -14.75 -0.56 0.92
CA PHE A 11 -15.07 -0.02 2.23
C PHE A 11 -16.03 -0.95 2.97
N ASP A 12 -15.81 -1.14 4.28
CA ASP A 12 -16.76 -1.82 5.16
C ASP A 12 -17.91 -0.90 5.61
N ASN A 13 -17.72 0.41 5.52
CA ASN A 13 -18.68 1.41 5.99
C ASN A 13 -19.19 2.29 4.84
N GLN A 14 -20.51 2.39 4.70
CA GLN A 14 -21.15 3.16 3.62
C GLN A 14 -20.84 4.65 3.68
N ASP A 15 -20.75 5.24 4.87
CA ASP A 15 -20.51 6.68 5.03
C ASP A 15 -19.07 7.04 4.67
N HIS A 16 -18.11 6.14 4.95
CA HIS A 16 -16.74 6.28 4.44
C HIS A 16 -16.70 6.22 2.90
N ALA A 17 -17.45 5.31 2.28
CA ALA A 17 -17.56 5.22 0.82
C ALA A 17 -18.16 6.50 0.21
N LYS A 18 -19.23 7.04 0.82
CA LYS A 18 -19.83 8.32 0.41
C LYS A 18 -18.88 9.49 0.58
N ALA A 19 -18.18 9.58 1.71
CA ALA A 19 -17.21 10.63 1.97
C ALA A 19 -16.08 10.60 0.92
N PHE A 20 -15.59 9.41 0.59
CA PHE A 20 -14.59 9.22 -0.47
C PHE A 20 -15.12 9.64 -1.84
N ALA A 21 -16.34 9.23 -2.20
CA ALA A 21 -16.98 9.64 -3.45
C ALA A 21 -17.18 11.17 -3.55
N ASN A 22 -17.34 11.84 -2.40
CA ASN A 22 -17.43 13.30 -2.31
C ASN A 22 -16.07 14.01 -2.29
N GLY A 23 -14.96 13.27 -2.38
CA GLY A 23 -13.60 13.84 -2.50
C GLY A 23 -12.75 13.79 -1.22
N ASN A 24 -13.23 13.19 -0.14
CA ASN A 24 -12.43 13.07 1.09
C ASN A 24 -11.42 11.92 0.95
N LEU A 25 -10.13 12.22 1.12
CA LEU A 25 -9.07 11.22 1.12
C LEU A 25 -8.60 10.95 2.54
N PHE A 26 -8.92 9.77 3.05
CA PHE A 26 -8.33 9.26 4.28
C PHE A 26 -7.07 8.47 3.97
N MET A 27 -5.98 8.76 4.68
CA MET A 27 -4.68 8.13 4.52
C MET A 27 -4.20 7.66 5.89
N ASN A 28 -3.72 6.43 5.94
CA ASN A 28 -3.09 5.89 7.14
C ASN A 28 -1.57 6.05 7.02
N THR A 29 -0.87 6.04 8.15
CA THR A 29 0.60 6.00 8.12
C THR A 29 1.09 4.64 7.64
N ILE A 30 2.30 4.59 7.09
CA ILE A 30 2.99 3.33 6.76
C ILE A 30 3.05 2.41 7.99
N ARG A 31 3.28 2.99 9.17
CA ARG A 31 3.25 2.29 10.46
C ARG A 31 1.96 1.53 10.70
N SER A 32 0.81 2.14 10.42
CA SER A 32 -0.50 1.47 10.61
C SER A 32 -0.61 0.19 9.80
N PHE A 33 -0.05 0.14 8.60
CA PHE A 33 -0.05 -1.07 7.77
C PHE A 33 0.97 -2.10 8.27
N LYS A 34 2.18 -1.65 8.66
CA LYS A 34 3.21 -2.52 9.24
C LYS A 34 2.74 -3.22 10.52
N GLU A 35 2.00 -2.50 11.35
CA GLU A 35 1.59 -2.95 12.69
C GLU A 35 0.14 -3.46 12.71
N TYR A 36 -0.51 -3.55 11.54
CA TYR A 36 -1.91 -3.97 11.42
C TYR A 36 -2.14 -5.36 12.01
N LYS A 37 -3.13 -5.45 12.91
CA LYS A 37 -3.63 -6.69 13.50
C LYS A 37 -5.09 -6.87 13.11
N ASP A 38 -5.49 -8.09 12.79
CA ASP A 38 -6.89 -8.40 12.54
C ASP A 38 -7.71 -8.45 13.85
N GLU A 39 -9.03 -8.68 13.74
CA GLU A 39 -9.94 -8.76 14.89
C GLU A 39 -9.56 -9.87 15.88
N SER A 40 -8.83 -10.89 15.43
CA SER A 40 -8.32 -11.97 16.29
C SER A 40 -6.99 -11.60 16.97
N GLY A 41 -6.43 -10.43 16.67
CA GLY A 41 -5.16 -9.93 17.20
C GLY A 41 -3.93 -10.43 16.45
N GLU A 42 -4.10 -11.18 15.35
CA GLU A 42 -3.00 -11.72 14.56
C GLU A 42 -2.36 -10.62 13.71
N LEU A 43 -1.02 -10.55 13.70
CA LEU A 43 -0.29 -9.57 12.90
C LEU A 43 -0.43 -9.90 11.41
N ARG A 44 -1.21 -9.08 10.71
CA ARG A 44 -1.40 -9.15 9.26
C ARG A 44 -0.54 -8.15 8.50
N GLY A 45 0.04 -7.19 9.22
CA GLY A 45 0.94 -6.21 8.63
C GLY A 45 2.20 -6.83 8.03
N ASP A 46 2.73 -6.20 6.98
CA ASP A 46 4.00 -6.61 6.40
C ASP A 46 5.16 -6.06 7.24
N LYS A 47 5.96 -6.95 7.82
CA LYS A 47 7.14 -6.60 8.62
C LYS A 47 8.21 -5.85 7.81
N TYR A 48 8.18 -5.97 6.48
CA TYR A 48 9.08 -5.28 5.55
C TYR A 48 8.50 -3.97 5.01
N GLU A 49 7.29 -3.59 5.42
CA GLU A 49 6.69 -2.31 5.07
C GLU A 49 7.55 -1.16 5.64
N GLY A 50 7.94 -0.21 4.79
CA GLY A 50 8.73 0.97 5.19
C GLY A 50 10.19 0.71 5.60
N ILE A 51 10.81 -0.40 5.15
CA ILE A 51 12.24 -0.65 5.41
C ILE A 51 13.13 0.31 4.62
N VAL A 52 14.22 0.74 5.25
CA VAL A 52 15.28 1.54 4.61
C VAL A 52 16.52 0.71 4.28
N ALA A 53 16.69 -0.41 4.98
CA ALA A 53 17.79 -1.34 4.72
C ALA A 53 17.45 -2.75 5.21
N LEU A 54 18.04 -3.72 4.52
CA LEU A 54 18.02 -5.14 4.85
C LEU A 54 19.45 -5.69 4.72
N TYR A 55 20.07 -6.04 5.85
CA TYR A 55 21.44 -6.54 5.87
C TYR A 55 21.49 -8.03 6.18
N GLN A 56 22.13 -8.81 5.30
CA GLN A 56 22.40 -10.22 5.54
C GLN A 56 23.55 -10.37 6.55
N PRO A 57 23.54 -11.38 7.43
CA PRO A 57 24.65 -11.62 8.36
C PRO A 57 26.02 -11.70 7.68
N SER A 58 26.09 -12.32 6.50
CA SER A 58 27.33 -12.45 5.71
C SER A 58 27.87 -11.12 5.15
N GLN A 59 27.05 -10.06 5.14
CA GLN A 59 27.43 -8.73 4.68
C GLN A 59 27.86 -7.82 5.84
N LEU A 60 27.72 -8.30 7.08
CA LEU A 60 27.97 -7.52 8.28
C LEU A 60 29.28 -7.98 8.94
N SER A 61 30.02 -7.01 9.45
CA SER A 61 31.00 -7.24 10.50
C SER A 61 30.30 -7.36 11.85
N ASN A 62 31.09 -7.55 12.93
CA ASN A 62 30.57 -7.43 14.28
C ASN A 62 29.83 -6.10 14.48
N ILE A 63 28.69 -6.15 15.17
CA ILE A 63 27.85 -5.00 15.46
C ILE A 63 28.24 -4.47 16.84
N GLN A 64 28.52 -3.18 16.91
CA GLN A 64 28.84 -2.50 18.17
C GLN A 64 27.65 -1.66 18.65
N LEU A 65 27.15 -1.96 19.84
CA LEU A 65 26.09 -1.21 20.53
C LEU A 65 26.60 -0.76 21.89
N GLY A 66 27.22 0.42 21.94
CA GLY A 66 27.93 0.88 23.13
C GLY A 66 29.06 -0.09 23.48
N ASP A 67 29.03 -0.65 24.68
CA ASP A 67 30.03 -1.62 25.17
C ASP A 67 29.72 -3.07 24.75
N ILE A 68 28.60 -3.31 24.08
CA ILE A 68 28.21 -4.65 23.62
C ILE A 68 28.68 -4.86 22.19
N THR A 69 29.47 -5.93 21.98
CA THR A 69 29.86 -6.42 20.65
C THR A 69 29.06 -7.69 20.33
N ILE A 70 28.32 -7.67 19.24
CA ILE A 70 27.60 -8.84 18.72
C ILE A 70 28.35 -9.37 17.49
N PRO A 71 28.95 -10.56 17.55
CA PRO A 71 29.58 -11.17 16.40
C PRO A 71 28.59 -11.40 15.25
N ALA A 72 29.02 -11.19 14.01
CA ALA A 72 28.16 -11.46 12.85
C ALA A 72 27.74 -12.94 12.76
N SER A 73 28.57 -13.85 13.27
CA SER A 73 28.27 -15.30 13.37
C SER A 73 27.08 -15.62 14.25
N ASP A 74 26.74 -14.73 15.19
CA ASP A 74 25.69 -14.95 16.18
C ASP A 74 24.33 -14.41 15.69
N LEU A 75 24.31 -13.79 14.50
CA LEU A 75 23.08 -13.31 13.86
C LEU A 75 22.38 -14.45 13.13
N ALA A 76 21.27 -14.93 13.69
CA ALA A 76 20.48 -16.02 13.10
C ALA A 76 19.65 -15.59 11.87
N THR A 77 19.36 -14.28 11.72
CA THR A 77 18.51 -13.74 10.65
C THR A 77 19.01 -12.39 10.15
N PRO A 78 18.56 -11.92 8.98
CA PRO A 78 18.86 -10.57 8.50
C PRO A 78 18.43 -9.48 9.48
N ILE A 79 19.17 -8.38 9.50
CA ILE A 79 18.81 -7.18 10.23
C ILE A 79 17.96 -6.31 9.33
N VAL A 80 16.76 -6.00 9.81
CA VAL A 80 15.81 -5.12 9.14
C VAL A 80 15.85 -3.76 9.84
N MET A 81 16.06 -2.69 9.08
CA MET A 81 16.05 -1.33 9.60
C MET A 81 14.89 -0.54 9.00
N HIS A 82 14.19 0.18 9.87
CA HIS A 82 13.12 1.11 9.51
C HIS A 82 13.51 2.53 9.93
N GLY A 83 13.17 3.52 9.11
CA GLY A 83 13.25 4.92 9.50
C GLY A 83 11.92 5.36 10.09
N ASN A 84 11.89 5.80 11.36
CA ASN A 84 10.64 6.28 11.99
C ASN A 84 9.97 7.40 11.17
N HIS A 85 10.77 8.33 10.64
CA HIS A 85 10.27 9.39 9.77
C HIS A 85 9.51 8.87 8.54
N LEU A 86 9.93 7.73 7.96
CA LEU A 86 9.21 7.11 6.85
C LEU A 86 7.94 6.43 7.33
N LEU A 87 8.02 5.69 8.44
CA LEU A 87 6.87 4.99 9.01
C LEU A 87 5.71 5.95 9.34
N ASP A 88 6.03 7.20 9.65
CA ASP A 88 5.05 8.21 10.02
C ASP A 88 4.48 8.99 8.80
N HIS A 89 4.92 8.68 7.56
CA HIS A 89 4.30 9.22 6.35
C HIS A 89 2.93 8.59 6.08
N ASN A 90 1.98 9.43 5.68
CA ASN A 90 0.67 9.01 5.23
C ASN A 90 0.74 8.44 3.81
N ILE A 91 0.10 7.28 3.60
CA ILE A 91 -0.03 6.65 2.29
C ILE A 91 -1.50 6.41 1.94
N PHE A 92 -1.80 6.53 0.65
CA PHE A 92 -3.12 6.23 0.10
C PHE A 92 -3.03 5.02 -0.82
N CYS A 93 -3.65 3.91 -0.40
CA CYS A 93 -3.71 2.68 -1.18
C CYS A 93 -5.03 2.57 -1.94
N ILE A 94 -4.97 2.17 -3.21
CA ILE A 94 -6.13 1.94 -4.07
C ILE A 94 -5.82 0.87 -5.13
N TYR A 95 -6.80 0.07 -5.52
CA TYR A 95 -6.62 -0.92 -6.58
C TYR A 95 -6.67 -0.24 -7.95
N SER A 96 -5.74 -0.63 -8.83
CA SER A 96 -5.77 -0.21 -10.23
C SER A 96 -6.23 -1.35 -11.12
N LEU A 97 -7.34 -1.13 -11.82
CA LEU A 97 -7.75 -1.97 -12.94
C LEU A 97 -6.97 -1.49 -14.16
N ASN A 98 -5.93 -2.23 -14.53
CA ASN A 98 -4.99 -1.82 -15.57
C ASN A 98 -4.67 -2.96 -16.53
N SER A 99 -4.07 -2.62 -17.66
CA SER A 99 -3.84 -3.58 -18.73
C SER A 99 -2.83 -4.67 -18.42
N ARG A 100 -2.08 -4.58 -17.30
CA ARG A 100 -1.09 -5.59 -16.85
C ARG A 100 -0.15 -6.11 -17.96
N GLY A 101 0.19 -5.24 -18.93
CA GLY A 101 1.06 -5.59 -20.06
C GLY A 101 0.35 -6.12 -21.30
N HIS A 102 -0.98 -6.21 -21.31
CA HIS A 102 -1.77 -6.44 -22.52
C HIS A 102 -1.86 -5.15 -23.35
N ASP A 103 -1.11 -5.08 -24.45
CA ASP A 103 -1.15 -3.94 -25.38
C ASP A 103 -2.36 -4.00 -26.34
N SER A 104 -2.93 -5.20 -26.54
CA SER A 104 -4.18 -5.42 -27.28
C SER A 104 -4.94 -6.62 -26.71
N VAL A 105 -6.25 -6.66 -26.94
CA VAL A 105 -7.14 -7.76 -26.53
C VAL A 105 -7.84 -8.30 -27.77
N SER A 106 -7.73 -9.60 -27.98
CA SER A 106 -8.41 -10.37 -29.04
C SER A 106 -9.47 -11.31 -28.45
N SER A 107 -10.28 -11.93 -29.30
CA SER A 107 -11.28 -12.92 -28.87
C SER A 107 -10.66 -14.09 -28.10
N GLU A 108 -9.42 -14.46 -28.40
CA GLU A 108 -8.68 -15.55 -27.75
C GLU A 108 -8.12 -15.14 -26.38
N THR A 109 -7.74 -13.86 -26.22
CA THR A 109 -7.06 -13.35 -25.02
C THR A 109 -8.00 -12.64 -24.04
N ILE A 110 -9.25 -12.41 -24.43
CA ILE A 110 -10.24 -11.68 -23.62
C ILE A 110 -10.52 -12.33 -22.25
N PHE A 111 -10.48 -13.66 -22.18
CA PHE A 111 -10.70 -14.37 -20.91
C PHE A 111 -9.53 -14.19 -19.95
N ASP A 112 -8.30 -14.30 -20.44
CA ASP A 112 -7.11 -14.06 -19.63
C ASP A 112 -7.05 -12.62 -19.18
N PHE A 113 -7.35 -11.67 -20.08
CA PHE A 113 -7.42 -10.26 -19.76
C PHE A 113 -8.47 -9.97 -18.66
N LYS A 114 -9.68 -10.52 -18.76
CA LYS A 114 -10.70 -10.39 -17.71
C LYS A 114 -10.20 -10.92 -16.36
N ARG A 115 -9.56 -12.09 -16.35
CA ARG A 115 -8.95 -12.65 -15.14
C ARG A 115 -7.88 -11.73 -14.55
N THR A 116 -7.16 -10.97 -15.39
CA THR A 116 -6.20 -9.98 -14.88
C THR A 116 -6.86 -8.75 -14.23
N LEU A 117 -8.13 -8.45 -14.56
CA LEU A 117 -8.90 -7.36 -13.95
C LEU A 117 -9.68 -7.82 -12.71
N ASP A 118 -9.89 -9.12 -12.56
CA ASP A 118 -10.54 -9.67 -11.38
C ASP A 118 -9.71 -9.39 -10.12
N LEU A 119 -10.41 -9.04 -9.04
CA LEU A 119 -9.82 -9.00 -7.72
C LEU A 119 -9.54 -10.43 -7.29
N HIS A 120 -8.35 -10.67 -6.75
CA HIS A 120 -7.97 -12.00 -6.26
C HIS A 120 -8.95 -12.43 -5.17
N ASP A 121 -9.35 -13.71 -5.12
CA ASP A 121 -10.36 -14.20 -4.19
C ASP A 121 -10.02 -13.93 -2.71
N SER A 122 -8.73 -13.83 -2.39
CA SER A 122 -8.26 -13.42 -1.05
C SER A 122 -8.65 -11.99 -0.66
N CYS A 123 -9.13 -11.20 -1.62
CA CYS A 123 -9.66 -9.86 -1.43
C CYS A 123 -11.19 -9.87 -1.23
N PHE A 124 -11.85 -11.02 -1.36
CA PHE A 124 -13.27 -11.13 -1.04
C PHE A 124 -13.47 -11.05 0.48
N GLY A 125 -14.38 -10.16 0.90
CA GLY A 125 -14.58 -9.81 2.31
C GLY A 125 -13.81 -8.56 2.77
N LEU A 126 -13.11 -7.85 1.89
CA LEU A 126 -12.44 -6.56 2.22
C LEU A 126 -13.39 -5.34 2.27
N GLY A 127 -14.69 -5.54 2.08
CA GLY A 127 -15.65 -4.44 2.05
C GLY A 127 -17.01 -4.82 1.48
N GLU A 128 -18.05 -4.22 2.04
CA GLU A 128 -19.43 -4.31 1.54
C GLU A 128 -19.73 -3.27 0.46
N TYR A 129 -18.96 -2.19 0.40
CA TYR A 129 -19.17 -1.06 -0.50
C TYR A 129 -17.96 -0.87 -1.41
N CYS A 130 -18.23 -0.53 -2.66
CA CYS A 130 -17.21 -0.32 -3.69
C CYS A 130 -17.42 1.04 -4.36
N VAL A 131 -16.34 1.82 -4.46
CA VAL A 131 -16.30 3.05 -5.24
C VAL A 131 -15.36 2.85 -6.42
N VAL A 132 -15.86 3.12 -7.63
CA VAL A 132 -15.11 3.02 -8.88
C VAL A 132 -14.85 4.42 -9.43
N ILE A 133 -13.59 4.73 -9.69
CA ILE A 133 -13.15 5.97 -10.32
C ILE A 133 -12.85 5.68 -11.78
N HIS A 134 -13.73 6.12 -12.67
CA HIS A 134 -13.58 5.95 -14.11
C HIS A 134 -12.66 6.99 -14.75
N ASN A 135 -12.63 8.22 -14.22
CA ASN A 135 -11.75 9.27 -14.72
C ASN A 135 -10.43 9.30 -13.94
N VAL A 136 -9.56 8.35 -14.28
CA VAL A 136 -8.25 8.15 -13.63
C VAL A 136 -7.38 9.41 -13.73
N THR A 137 -7.33 10.04 -14.91
CA THR A 137 -6.50 11.22 -15.16
C THR A 137 -6.90 12.39 -14.26
N GLU A 138 -8.18 12.70 -14.18
CA GLU A 138 -8.71 13.78 -13.34
C GLU A 138 -8.43 13.50 -11.86
N PHE A 139 -8.64 12.27 -11.41
CA PHE A 139 -8.39 11.88 -10.02
C PHE A 139 -6.92 12.09 -9.63
N ILE A 140 -5.98 11.58 -10.44
CA ILE A 140 -4.54 11.76 -10.20
C ILE A 140 -4.22 13.25 -10.19
N SER A 141 -4.69 14.01 -11.18
CA SER A 141 -4.45 15.45 -11.28
C SER A 141 -4.87 16.18 -10.01
N ARG A 142 -6.06 15.90 -9.47
CA ARG A 142 -6.54 16.50 -8.22
C ARG A 142 -5.71 16.09 -7.00
N CYS A 143 -5.23 14.84 -6.94
CA CYS A 143 -4.40 14.36 -5.84
C CYS A 143 -3.00 14.97 -5.84
N THR A 144 -2.44 15.24 -7.03
CA THR A 144 -1.07 15.76 -7.18
C THR A 144 -0.99 17.27 -7.30
N THR A 145 -2.12 17.94 -7.55
CA THR A 145 -2.16 19.40 -7.58
C THR A 145 -1.80 19.90 -6.18
N PRO A 146 -0.79 20.78 -6.05
CA PRO A 146 -0.47 21.38 -4.76
C PRO A 146 -1.72 22.08 -4.24
N LEU A 147 -2.33 21.53 -3.19
CA LEU A 147 -3.34 22.25 -2.44
C LEU A 147 -2.62 23.46 -1.83
N CYS A 148 -2.99 24.67 -2.25
CA CYS A 148 -2.53 25.90 -1.60
C CYS A 148 -2.69 25.74 -0.08
N GLN A 149 -1.65 26.15 0.65
CA GLN A 149 -1.28 25.77 2.02
C GLN A 149 -2.28 26.10 3.17
N ASP A 150 -3.56 26.37 2.91
CA ASP A 150 -4.41 27.04 3.90
C ASP A 150 -5.37 26.14 4.70
N SER A 151 -5.37 24.82 4.50
CA SER A 151 -6.33 23.94 5.21
C SER A 151 -5.77 22.65 5.81
N CYS A 152 -4.46 22.40 5.73
CA CYS A 152 -3.82 21.33 6.50
C CYS A 152 -3.36 21.82 7.88
N ARG A 153 -4.29 22.32 8.68
CA ARG A 153 -4.16 22.33 10.15
C ARG A 153 -5.21 21.35 10.69
N LEU A 154 -4.81 20.09 10.80
CA LEU A 154 -5.48 19.14 11.66
C LEU A 154 -5.02 19.45 13.09
N ASN A 155 -5.97 19.69 13.98
CA ASN A 155 -5.77 19.90 15.41
C ASN A 155 -5.04 18.72 16.06
#